data_AF-F8LBJ3-F1
#
_entry.id   AF-F8LBJ3-F1
#
_cell.length_a   1.000
_cell.length_b   1.000
_cell.length_c   1.000
_cell.angle_alpha   90.00
_cell.angle_beta   90.00
_cell.angle_gamma   90.00
#
_symmetry.space_group_name_H-M   'P 1'
#
loop_
_entity.id
_entity.type
_entity.pdbx_description
1 polymer ?
#
loop_
_entity_poly.entity_id
_entity_poly.type
_entity_poly.pdbx_seq_one_letter_code
_entity_poly.pdbx_strand_id
1 'polypeptide(L)'
;MKKIYFFLLILLTSIELCAIEHGSTAHYYVGELGEKWQFPSDHLPVGLSVGDIHLALWNTLNTRYLYHIHANHQGLKGSLITTANIPEDAHSKLTMREEAVIDLVLGMVHHAVFPRSLIALQEVGNEVYEELRNRLPEKMAFVTAFPDDLANGDIFIYDTDRFDEISLVSGCFQICPRNTYLTLTLKEKKTGEIYRFMQSHVPGGPVASGSARKEWAEDLLINFDPNAVNIVMGDMNRSPDFFLKDLKDAAEDFELEKHPFQNLWVPYPTHIDTYKRATWIDNFFIYQPRWFPSVSVEKDPENLGPDVEKAVSILRGFCSCPLRAALELRSQLAVHQFAVFQGSFGSWTDVQLKAALPDTLYVKCNLHQLFCIQEGEKEKEWIRENKRRLIADWSEEECIVIDQFDFASALEDSEDQLETVMEVIDMARTLLRQGKSVVLVTHQNCRSAFKFWEILSDALSFHPSNIIVQEYLTDEEEERLLSNSELNREEKDLFKALTKGSPFAYAALADQKESKMSFNELCDGMMHHIEYAWSEFAGNESFDVQSILVEIAHQSLEIDLLAETSEFGYLLETGFIGSKNGTWIMPQVIRNFLLTINP
;
A
#
# COMPACT_ATOMS: atom_id res chain seq x y z
N MET A 1 12.70 -15.21 -40.87
CA MET A 1 12.57 -15.77 -39.51
C MET A 1 13.88 -15.73 -38.69
N LYS A 2 14.99 -16.38 -39.07
CA LYS A 2 16.24 -16.35 -38.26
C LYS A 2 16.80 -14.94 -37.95
N LYS A 3 16.69 -13.99 -38.89
CA LYS A 3 17.12 -12.59 -38.66
C LYS A 3 16.19 -11.82 -37.71
N ILE A 4 14.90 -12.17 -37.64
CA ILE A 4 13.92 -11.55 -36.73
C ILE A 4 14.15 -12.05 -35.31
N TYR A 5 14.40 -13.36 -35.14
CA TYR A 5 14.78 -13.94 -33.84
C TYR A 5 16.08 -13.35 -33.29
N PHE A 6 17.09 -13.15 -34.15
CA PHE A 6 18.35 -12.54 -33.72
C PHE A 6 18.17 -11.07 -33.30
N PHE A 7 17.32 -10.31 -33.99
CA PHE A 7 17.03 -8.92 -33.64
C PHE A 7 16.21 -8.80 -32.35
N LEU A 8 15.23 -9.69 -32.14
CA LEU A 8 14.46 -9.79 -30.89
C LEU A 8 15.36 -10.18 -29.71
N LEU A 9 16.30 -11.11 -29.91
CA LEU A 9 17.24 -11.50 -28.86
C LEU A 9 18.14 -10.33 -28.46
N ILE A 10 18.68 -9.60 -29.44
CA ILE A 10 19.49 -8.39 -29.17
C ILE A 10 18.65 -7.32 -28.45
N LEU A 11 17.42 -7.08 -28.90
CA LEU A 11 16.54 -6.09 -28.30
C LEU A 11 16.21 -6.45 -26.84
N LEU A 12 15.91 -7.72 -26.56
CA LEU A 12 15.62 -8.20 -25.21
C LEU A 12 16.84 -8.10 -24.28
N THR A 13 18.03 -8.49 -24.76
CA THR A 13 19.27 -8.33 -23.97
C THR A 13 19.63 -6.86 -23.73
N SER A 14 19.29 -5.96 -24.67
CA SER A 14 19.54 -4.52 -24.52
C SER A 14 18.61 -3.88 -23.49
N ILE A 15 17.36 -4.35 -23.41
CA ILE A 15 16.36 -3.88 -22.43
C ILE A 15 16.73 -4.36 -21.03
N GLU A 16 17.19 -5.61 -20.88
CA GLU A 16 17.70 -6.13 -19.59
C GLU A 16 18.90 -5.31 -19.09
N LEU A 17 19.85 -4.99 -19.97
CA LEU A 17 21.01 -4.15 -19.62
C LEU A 17 20.61 -2.71 -19.25
N CYS A 18 19.67 -2.09 -19.97
CA CYS A 18 19.19 -0.75 -19.65
C CYS A 18 18.39 -0.68 -18.33
N ALA A 19 17.56 -1.68 -18.03
CA ALA A 19 16.78 -1.72 -16.79
C ALA A 19 17.67 -1.86 -15.55
N ILE A 20 18.76 -2.62 -15.67
CA ILE A 20 19.78 -2.78 -14.62
C ILE A 20 20.61 -1.50 -14.47
N GLU A 21 20.98 -0.82 -15.57
CA GLU A 21 21.74 0.44 -15.50
C GLU A 21 20.94 1.65 -15.01
N HIS A 22 19.60 1.61 -15.04
CA HIS A 22 18.75 2.73 -14.61
C HIS A 22 18.14 2.56 -13.22
N GLY A 23 18.59 1.56 -12.44
CA GLY A 23 18.23 1.46 -11.02
C GLY A 23 16.73 1.27 -10.78
N SER A 24 16.03 0.55 -11.66
CA SER A 24 14.60 0.25 -11.46
C SER A 24 14.41 -0.51 -10.15
N THR A 25 13.77 0.12 -9.16
CA THR A 25 13.39 -0.44 -7.86
C THR A 25 12.05 -1.17 -7.90
N ALA A 26 11.59 -1.52 -9.10
CA ALA A 26 10.34 -2.24 -9.31
C ALA A 26 10.36 -3.54 -8.49
N HIS A 27 9.44 -3.63 -7.55
CA HIS A 27 9.24 -4.82 -6.73
C HIS A 27 8.84 -5.98 -7.62
N TYR A 28 9.28 -7.20 -7.31
CA TYR A 28 8.87 -8.38 -8.08
C TYR A 28 8.52 -9.55 -7.17
N TYR A 29 7.49 -10.30 -7.56
CA TYR A 29 6.99 -11.44 -6.80
C TYR A 29 7.97 -12.62 -6.82
N VAL A 30 8.35 -13.09 -5.63
CA VAL A 30 9.25 -14.23 -5.39
C VAL A 30 8.52 -15.47 -4.85
N GLY A 31 7.29 -15.31 -4.35
CA GLY A 31 6.47 -16.42 -3.88
C GLY A 31 7.02 -17.11 -2.63
N GLU A 32 6.83 -18.43 -2.54
CA GLU A 32 7.28 -19.23 -1.39
C GLU A 32 8.78 -19.52 -1.52
N LEU A 33 9.59 -18.80 -0.73
CA LEU A 33 11.01 -19.04 -0.62
C LEU A 33 11.28 -20.18 0.37
N GLY A 34 10.63 -20.18 1.54
CA GLY A 34 10.71 -21.23 2.56
C GLY A 34 12.13 -21.77 2.77
N GLU A 35 12.33 -23.07 2.58
CA GLU A 35 13.64 -23.75 2.72
C GLU A 35 14.74 -23.21 1.79
N LYS A 36 14.42 -22.49 0.71
CA LYS A 36 15.44 -21.85 -0.13
C LYS A 36 16.08 -20.67 0.58
N TRP A 37 15.35 -20.00 1.48
CA TRP A 37 15.86 -18.86 2.23
C TRP A 37 16.73 -19.32 3.40
N GLN A 38 18.03 -19.42 3.15
CA GLN A 38 19.04 -19.83 4.13
C GLN A 38 19.79 -18.62 4.70
N PHE A 39 19.05 -17.55 5.02
CA PHE A 39 19.56 -16.30 5.60
C PHE A 39 18.81 -15.98 6.91
N PRO A 40 19.47 -15.45 7.97
CA PRO A 40 18.88 -15.38 9.32
C PRO A 40 17.96 -14.16 9.56
N SER A 41 17.75 -13.32 8.54
CA SER A 41 16.84 -12.17 8.51
C SER A 41 16.02 -12.19 7.22
N ASP A 42 14.87 -11.55 7.20
CA ASP A 42 14.10 -11.23 5.98
C ASP A 42 14.66 -10.01 5.25
N HIS A 43 15.60 -9.29 5.88
CA HIS A 43 16.42 -8.25 5.27
C HIS A 43 17.84 -8.71 4.95
N LEU A 44 18.43 -8.18 3.89
CA LEU A 44 19.82 -8.38 3.49
C LEU A 44 20.64 -7.12 3.83
N PRO A 45 21.89 -7.28 4.33
CA PRO A 45 22.75 -6.15 4.62
C PRO A 45 23.12 -5.41 3.32
N VAL A 46 23.37 -4.10 3.43
CA VAL A 46 23.82 -3.26 2.32
C VAL A 46 25.12 -2.56 2.69
N GLY A 47 26.13 -2.65 1.82
CA GLY A 47 27.43 -2.01 2.03
C GLY A 47 27.56 -0.67 1.33
N LEU A 48 28.30 0.27 1.94
CA LEU A 48 28.65 1.56 1.34
C LEU A 48 30.15 1.83 1.51
N SER A 49 30.78 2.40 0.50
CA SER A 49 32.13 2.94 0.59
C SER A 49 32.14 4.44 0.29
N VAL A 50 32.80 5.21 1.17
CA VAL A 50 33.06 6.65 1.00
C VAL A 50 34.57 6.85 1.10
N GLY A 51 35.25 6.87 -0.05
CA GLY A 51 36.71 6.78 -0.09
C GLY A 51 37.20 5.48 0.57
N ASP A 52 38.07 5.62 1.56
CA ASP A 52 38.65 4.49 2.31
C ASP A 52 37.72 3.98 3.43
N ILE A 53 36.56 4.63 3.69
CA ILE A 53 35.63 4.27 4.76
C ILE A 53 34.60 3.28 4.22
N HIS A 54 34.57 2.09 4.80
CA HIS A 54 33.61 1.05 4.48
C HIS A 54 32.54 0.93 5.58
N LEU A 55 31.28 0.84 5.18
CA LEU A 55 30.10 0.89 6.02
C LEU A 55 29.17 -0.29 5.69
N ALA A 56 28.34 -0.71 6.64
CA ALA A 56 27.23 -1.62 6.39
C ALA A 56 25.96 -1.15 7.13
N LEU A 57 24.79 -1.33 6.51
CA LEU A 57 23.46 -1.14 7.09
C LEU A 57 22.74 -2.49 7.09
N TRP A 58 22.08 -2.86 8.18
CA TRP A 58 21.28 -4.09 8.21
C TRP A 58 20.18 -4.10 9.27
N ASN A 59 18.94 -4.34 8.85
CA ASN A 59 17.85 -4.76 9.73
C ASN A 59 18.00 -6.25 10.08
N THR A 60 18.25 -6.56 11.36
CA THR A 60 18.59 -7.92 11.81
C THR A 60 17.39 -8.81 12.09
N LEU A 61 16.17 -8.26 11.97
CA LEU A 61 14.90 -8.89 12.34
C LEU A 61 14.87 -9.33 13.81
N ASN A 62 14.24 -8.51 14.65
CA ASN A 62 14.09 -8.85 16.07
C ASN A 62 13.19 -10.09 16.22
N THR A 63 13.56 -11.00 17.13
CA THR A 63 12.80 -12.22 17.42
C THR A 63 11.32 -11.96 17.72
N ARG A 64 10.98 -10.78 18.24
CA ARG A 64 9.59 -10.36 18.49
C ARG A 64 8.73 -10.21 17.24
N TYR A 65 9.32 -10.02 16.06
CA TYR A 65 8.59 -9.83 14.80
C TYR A 65 8.41 -11.13 14.00
N LEU A 66 8.97 -12.25 14.49
CA LEU A 66 8.89 -13.54 13.81
C LEU A 66 7.46 -14.06 13.62
N TYR A 67 6.46 -13.50 14.32
CA TYR A 67 5.06 -13.87 14.09
C TYR A 67 4.62 -13.62 12.64
N HIS A 68 5.16 -12.59 11.95
CA HIS A 68 4.90 -12.34 10.54
C HIS A 68 5.43 -13.48 9.64
N ILE A 69 6.61 -13.99 9.98
CA ILE A 69 7.27 -15.10 9.27
C ILE A 69 6.52 -16.41 9.56
N HIS A 70 6.13 -16.68 10.81
CA HIS A 70 5.38 -17.88 11.19
C HIS A 70 3.99 -17.95 10.54
N ALA A 71 3.33 -16.80 10.38
CA ALA A 71 2.08 -16.68 9.63
C ALA A 71 2.26 -16.83 8.10
N ASN A 72 3.51 -16.91 7.63
CA ASN A 72 3.90 -17.04 6.23
C ASN A 72 3.43 -15.88 5.33
N HIS A 73 3.25 -14.68 5.89
CA HIS A 73 2.85 -13.52 5.09
C HIS A 73 3.91 -13.19 4.03
N GLN A 74 5.20 -13.39 4.34
CA GLN A 74 6.33 -13.11 3.43
C GLN A 74 6.77 -14.32 2.59
N GLY A 75 6.13 -15.49 2.71
CA GLY A 75 6.56 -16.71 2.00
C GLY A 75 7.87 -17.31 2.54
N LEU A 76 8.21 -16.97 3.80
CA LEU A 76 9.47 -17.33 4.47
C LEU A 76 9.28 -18.42 5.55
N LYS A 77 8.11 -19.04 5.67
CA LYS A 77 7.89 -20.15 6.60
C LYS A 77 8.72 -21.37 6.18
N GLY A 78 9.46 -21.95 7.13
CA GLY A 78 10.38 -23.05 6.86
C GLY A 78 11.77 -22.61 6.41
N SER A 79 12.04 -21.30 6.37
CA SER A 79 13.38 -20.74 6.15
C SER A 79 14.30 -20.94 7.36
N LEU A 80 15.59 -20.58 7.21
CA LEU A 80 16.55 -20.51 8.31
C LEU A 80 16.03 -19.65 9.46
N ILE A 81 15.32 -18.55 9.15
CA ILE A 81 14.71 -17.65 10.16
C ILE A 81 13.85 -18.45 11.14
N THR A 82 12.96 -19.31 10.63
CA THR A 82 12.03 -20.08 11.50
C THR A 82 12.63 -21.36 12.05
N THR A 83 13.52 -22.02 11.28
CA THR A 83 14.06 -23.34 11.64
C THR A 83 15.23 -23.25 12.62
N ALA A 84 15.99 -22.15 12.59
CA ALA A 84 17.07 -21.88 13.53
C ALA A 84 16.64 -21.01 14.72
N ASN A 85 15.36 -20.61 14.82
CA ASN A 85 14.82 -19.91 16.00
C ASN A 85 14.53 -20.86 17.16
N ILE A 86 15.54 -21.64 17.53
CA ILE A 86 15.56 -22.57 18.65
C ILE A 86 16.81 -22.29 19.49
N PRO A 87 16.75 -22.41 20.83
CA PRO A 87 17.93 -22.21 21.68
C PRO A 87 19.09 -23.09 21.24
N GLU A 88 20.31 -22.56 21.25
CA GLU A 88 21.52 -23.30 20.88
C GLU A 88 21.75 -24.51 21.82
N ASP A 89 21.52 -24.30 23.12
CA ASP A 89 21.50 -25.35 24.13
C ASP A 89 20.48 -25.03 25.26
N ALA A 90 20.36 -25.91 26.25
CA ALA A 90 19.39 -25.78 27.35
C ALA A 90 19.66 -24.59 28.29
N HIS A 91 20.81 -23.93 28.18
CA HIS A 91 21.26 -22.83 29.02
C HIS A 91 21.53 -21.54 28.23
N SER A 92 21.69 -21.63 26.91
CA SER A 92 21.88 -20.48 26.04
C SER A 92 20.63 -19.61 26.00
N LYS A 93 20.85 -18.30 26.08
CA LYS A 93 19.81 -17.29 25.84
C LYS A 93 19.65 -16.99 24.35
N LEU A 94 20.61 -17.41 23.54
CA LEU A 94 20.62 -17.18 22.10
C LEU A 94 20.00 -18.37 21.38
N THR A 95 19.27 -18.04 20.33
CA THR A 95 18.88 -19.00 19.31
C THR A 95 20.00 -19.20 18.30
N MET A 96 19.98 -20.34 17.60
CA MET A 96 20.93 -20.59 16.50
C MET A 96 20.85 -19.51 15.40
N ARG A 97 19.67 -18.91 15.19
CA ARG A 97 19.47 -17.78 14.28
C ARG A 97 20.23 -16.53 14.75
N GLU A 98 20.11 -16.20 16.02
CA GLU A 98 20.78 -15.03 16.62
C GLU A 98 22.30 -15.20 16.60
N GLU A 99 22.80 -16.41 16.84
CA GLU A 99 24.23 -16.72 16.68
C GLU A 99 24.71 -16.50 15.24
N ALA A 100 23.91 -16.91 14.23
CA ALA A 100 24.22 -16.65 12.82
C ALA A 100 24.22 -15.14 12.48
N VAL A 101 23.35 -14.34 13.11
CA VAL A 101 23.37 -12.88 12.99
C VAL A 101 24.67 -12.31 13.56
N ILE A 102 25.05 -12.73 14.77
CA ILE A 102 26.27 -12.29 15.46
C ILE A 102 27.51 -12.63 14.63
N ASP A 103 27.61 -13.86 14.13
CA ASP A 103 28.73 -14.32 13.31
C ASP A 103 28.86 -13.52 12.01
N LEU A 104 27.74 -13.16 11.37
CA LEU A 104 27.78 -12.32 10.17
C LEU A 104 28.28 -10.90 10.48
N VAL A 105 27.83 -10.29 11.57
CA VAL A 105 28.31 -8.97 12.02
C VAL A 105 29.80 -9.00 12.34
N LEU A 106 30.26 -10.00 13.09
CA LEU A 106 31.68 -10.19 13.40
C LEU A 106 32.50 -10.45 12.13
N GLY A 107 31.95 -11.18 11.16
CA GLY A 107 32.53 -11.37 9.84
C GLY A 107 32.75 -10.05 9.09
N MET A 108 31.78 -9.13 9.13
CA MET A 108 31.92 -7.78 8.55
C MET A 108 32.99 -6.94 9.27
N VAL A 109 33.06 -7.04 10.61
CA VAL A 109 34.08 -6.37 11.44
C VAL A 109 35.49 -6.86 11.11
N HIS A 110 35.65 -8.18 10.91
CA HIS A 110 36.93 -8.84 10.68
C HIS A 110 37.29 -9.03 9.21
N HIS A 111 36.48 -8.53 8.27
CA HIS A 111 36.69 -8.76 6.85
C HIS A 111 38.08 -8.30 6.41
N ALA A 112 38.83 -9.15 5.72
CA ALA A 112 40.26 -8.90 5.48
C ALA A 112 40.54 -7.76 4.50
N VAL A 113 39.65 -7.56 3.52
CA VAL A 113 39.83 -6.58 2.43
C VAL A 113 38.99 -5.33 2.67
N PHE A 114 37.82 -5.50 3.26
CA PHE A 114 36.82 -4.45 3.48
C PHE A 114 36.32 -4.48 4.92
N PRO A 115 37.22 -4.39 5.93
CA PRO A 115 36.77 -4.33 7.31
C PRO A 115 35.85 -3.12 7.44
N ARG A 116 34.64 -3.34 7.92
CA ARG A 116 33.67 -2.26 8.05
C ARG A 116 34.10 -1.37 9.19
N SER A 117 34.34 -0.10 8.86
CA SER A 117 34.74 0.94 9.81
C SER A 117 33.56 1.39 10.66
N LEU A 118 32.34 1.20 10.16
CA LEU A 118 31.11 1.37 10.91
C LEU A 118 30.02 0.42 10.39
N ILE A 119 29.19 -0.09 11.29
CA ILE A 119 28.02 -0.92 11.01
C ILE A 119 26.83 -0.28 11.72
N ALA A 120 25.76 -0.04 10.98
CA ALA A 120 24.46 0.42 11.48
C ALA A 120 23.51 -0.78 11.47
N LEU A 121 22.98 -1.15 12.64
CA LEU A 121 22.05 -2.27 12.78
C LEU A 121 20.71 -1.77 13.31
N GLN A 122 19.62 -2.34 12.80
CA GLN A 122 18.26 -2.08 13.26
C GLN A 122 17.61 -3.36 13.78
N GLU A 123 16.57 -3.18 14.59
CA GLU A 123 15.83 -4.26 15.23
C GLU A 123 16.70 -5.25 16.03
N VAL A 124 17.79 -4.77 16.62
CA VAL A 124 18.69 -5.65 17.38
C VAL A 124 18.00 -6.10 18.67
N GLY A 125 17.87 -7.42 18.87
CA GLY A 125 17.36 -8.00 20.11
C GLY A 125 18.32 -7.83 21.29
N ASN A 126 17.79 -7.83 22.51
CA ASN A 126 18.58 -7.66 23.74
C ASN A 126 19.71 -8.69 23.85
N GLU A 127 19.41 -9.95 23.56
CA GLU A 127 20.36 -11.06 23.65
C GLU A 127 21.47 -10.90 22.62
N VAL A 128 21.13 -10.52 21.38
CA VAL A 128 22.10 -10.21 20.31
C VAL A 128 22.97 -9.01 20.69
N TYR A 129 22.38 -7.97 21.26
CA TYR A 129 23.08 -6.76 21.70
C TYR A 129 24.13 -7.08 22.77
N GLU A 130 23.74 -7.79 23.82
CA GLU A 130 24.64 -8.14 24.93
C GLU A 130 25.77 -9.06 24.45
N GLU A 131 25.47 -10.03 23.57
CA GLU A 131 26.50 -10.93 23.05
C GLU A 131 27.48 -10.22 22.11
N LEU A 132 26.98 -9.37 21.19
CA LEU A 132 27.85 -8.54 20.35
C LEU A 132 28.77 -7.67 21.20
N ARG A 133 28.23 -7.00 22.22
CA ARG A 133 29.02 -6.18 23.13
C ARG A 133 30.17 -6.95 23.80
N ASN A 134 29.97 -8.22 24.11
CA ASN A 134 30.98 -9.08 24.74
C ASN A 134 32.01 -9.63 23.74
N ARG A 135 31.62 -9.87 22.49
CA ARG A 135 32.47 -10.50 21.46
C ARG A 135 33.20 -9.52 20.55
N LEU A 136 32.76 -8.26 20.51
CA LEU A 136 33.40 -7.24 19.68
C LEU A 136 34.85 -7.00 20.12
N PRO A 137 35.77 -6.76 19.16
CA PRO A 137 37.15 -6.39 19.49
C PRO A 137 37.21 -5.10 20.32
N GLU A 138 38.21 -4.97 21.20
CA GLU A 138 38.38 -3.77 22.07
C GLU A 138 38.39 -2.45 21.30
N LYS A 139 38.84 -2.46 20.04
CA LYS A 139 38.87 -1.27 19.18
C LYS A 139 37.52 -0.91 18.55
N MET A 140 36.48 -1.73 18.70
CA MET A 140 35.14 -1.44 18.19
C MET A 140 34.30 -0.84 19.33
N ALA A 141 33.87 0.41 19.15
CA ALA A 141 32.87 1.02 20.01
C ALA A 141 31.48 0.54 19.59
N PHE A 142 30.58 0.47 20.58
CA PHE A 142 29.22 -0.03 20.45
C PHE A 142 28.27 0.95 21.13
N VAL A 143 27.47 1.68 20.36
CA VAL A 143 26.70 2.82 20.86
C VAL A 143 25.23 2.75 20.45
N THR A 144 24.38 3.16 21.38
CA THR A 144 22.92 3.29 21.21
C THR A 144 22.41 4.38 22.16
N ALA A 145 21.30 5.02 21.81
CA ALA A 145 20.68 6.01 22.69
C ALA A 145 19.78 5.38 23.76
N PHE A 146 19.35 4.12 23.56
CA PHE A 146 18.38 3.44 24.43
C PHE A 146 18.90 2.07 24.89
N PRO A 147 19.98 2.02 25.69
CA PRO A 147 20.56 0.76 26.13
C PRO A 147 19.62 -0.10 26.97
N ASP A 148 18.64 0.51 27.63
CA ASP A 148 17.66 -0.17 28.49
C ASP A 148 16.35 -0.54 27.76
N ASP A 149 16.15 -0.07 26.52
CA ASP A 149 14.93 -0.29 25.72
C ASP A 149 15.26 -0.55 24.24
N LEU A 150 15.88 -1.70 23.97
CA LEU A 150 16.19 -2.14 22.61
C LEU A 150 14.99 -2.80 21.92
N ALA A 151 13.77 -2.47 22.33
CA ALA A 151 12.56 -2.90 21.66
C ALA A 151 12.72 -2.79 20.12
N ASN A 152 13.17 -1.64 19.63
CA ASN A 152 13.45 -1.41 18.20
C ASN A 152 14.95 -1.37 17.86
N GLY A 153 15.81 -1.78 18.80
CA GLY A 153 17.27 -1.56 18.91
C GLY A 153 18.03 -1.10 17.67
N ASP A 154 18.00 0.20 17.39
CA ASP A 154 18.93 0.84 16.46
C ASP A 154 20.27 1.07 17.17
N ILE A 155 21.36 0.59 16.58
CA ILE A 155 22.70 0.68 17.16
C ILE A 155 23.76 1.00 16.11
N PHE A 156 24.87 1.58 16.55
CA PHE A 156 26.08 1.74 15.74
C PHE A 156 27.25 0.97 16.36
N ILE A 157 28.03 0.34 15.50
CA ILE A 157 29.34 -0.24 15.80
C ILE A 157 30.38 0.54 15.00
N TYR A 158 31.48 1.01 15.57
CA TYR A 158 32.51 1.73 14.81
C TYR A 158 33.94 1.51 15.30
N ASP A 159 34.91 1.61 14.38
CA ASP A 159 36.33 1.43 14.67
C ASP A 159 36.94 2.69 15.34
N THR A 160 37.23 2.58 16.63
CA THR A 160 37.85 3.63 17.44
C THR A 160 39.29 3.93 17.06
N ASP A 161 40.01 3.05 16.36
CA ASP A 161 41.32 3.40 15.81
C ASP A 161 41.19 4.38 14.63
N ARG A 162 40.00 4.43 14.03
CA ARG A 162 39.71 5.29 12.87
C ARG A 162 38.97 6.57 13.25
N PHE A 163 38.08 6.52 14.22
CA PHE A 163 37.20 7.63 14.57
C PHE A 163 37.36 8.09 16.01
N ASP A 164 37.19 9.39 16.22
CA ASP A 164 36.86 9.97 17.53
C ASP A 164 35.37 10.33 17.54
N GLU A 165 34.63 9.90 18.57
CA GLU A 165 33.23 10.30 18.76
C GLU A 165 33.13 11.75 19.20
N ILE A 166 32.23 12.50 18.54
CA ILE A 166 31.88 13.86 18.92
C ILE A 166 30.55 13.88 19.67
N SER A 167 29.54 13.22 19.12
CA SER A 167 28.21 13.19 19.72
C SER A 167 27.36 12.04 19.19
N LEU A 168 26.42 11.60 20.02
CA LEU A 168 25.28 10.77 19.66
C LEU A 168 24.00 11.53 20.02
N VAL A 169 23.13 11.75 19.05
CA VAL A 169 21.82 12.39 19.22
C VAL A 169 20.74 11.40 18.80
N SER A 170 19.63 11.37 19.53
CA SER A 170 18.47 10.54 19.20
C SER A 170 17.18 11.35 19.20
N GLY A 171 16.26 10.97 18.32
CA GLY A 171 14.87 11.41 18.35
C GLY A 171 13.91 10.22 18.28
N CYS A 172 12.63 10.50 18.50
CA CYS A 172 11.54 9.55 18.39
C CYS A 172 10.50 10.12 17.42
N PHE A 173 9.84 9.28 16.63
CA PHE A 173 8.76 9.72 15.76
C PHE A 173 7.52 10.11 16.57
N GLN A 174 6.88 11.22 16.24
CA GLN A 174 5.64 11.64 16.90
C GLN A 174 4.52 10.62 16.71
N ILE A 175 4.39 10.06 15.51
CA ILE A 175 3.33 9.09 15.17
C ILE A 175 3.58 7.71 15.78
N CYS A 176 4.84 7.35 16.03
CA CYS A 176 5.21 6.09 16.66
C CYS A 176 6.43 6.31 17.57
N PRO A 177 6.23 6.80 18.81
CA PRO A 177 7.33 7.18 19.71
C PRO A 177 8.28 6.05 20.10
N ARG A 178 7.90 4.79 19.80
CA ARG A 178 8.76 3.62 20.01
C ARG A 178 9.83 3.52 18.93
N ASN A 179 9.57 3.99 17.71
CA ASN A 179 10.55 4.04 16.65
C ASN A 179 11.41 5.29 16.85
N THR A 180 12.70 5.13 16.60
CA THR A 180 13.71 6.14 16.87
C THR A 180 14.49 6.45 15.61
N TYR A 181 15.19 7.57 15.63
CA TYR A 181 16.25 7.86 14.68
C TYR A 181 17.48 8.34 15.45
N LEU A 182 18.67 7.97 14.97
CA LEU A 182 19.94 8.23 15.62
C LEU A 182 20.86 9.00 14.69
N THR A 183 21.57 9.98 15.22
CA THR A 183 22.67 10.69 14.53
C THR A 183 23.96 10.51 15.32
N LEU A 184 24.90 9.76 14.76
CA LEU A 184 26.26 9.62 15.29
C LEU A 184 27.20 10.53 14.52
N THR A 185 27.85 11.46 15.23
CA THR A 185 28.84 12.37 14.66
C THR A 185 30.25 11.92 15.06
N LEU A 186 31.06 11.60 14.05
CA LEU A 186 32.43 11.13 14.21
C LEU A 186 33.43 12.03 13.49
N LYS A 187 34.64 12.13 14.03
CA LYS A 187 35.79 12.73 13.34
C LYS A 187 36.75 11.64 12.89
N GLU A 188 37.04 11.56 11.60
CA GLU A 188 38.05 10.63 11.10
C GLU A 188 39.45 11.08 11.51
N LYS A 189 40.19 10.23 12.22
CA LYS A 189 41.51 10.55 12.79
C LYS A 189 42.56 10.88 11.74
N LYS A 190 42.51 10.21 10.58
CA LYS A 190 43.49 10.36 9.48
C LYS A 190 43.35 11.70 8.77
N THR A 191 42.12 12.12 8.48
CA THR A 191 41.83 13.28 7.61
C THR A 191 41.36 14.50 8.40
N GLY A 192 40.83 14.28 9.62
CA GLY A 192 40.14 15.29 10.41
C GLY A 192 38.73 15.63 9.92
N GLU A 193 38.24 14.96 8.88
CA GLU A 193 36.90 15.17 8.31
C GLU A 193 35.81 14.71 9.28
N ILE A 194 34.68 15.43 9.25
CA ILE A 194 33.52 15.15 10.10
C ILE A 194 32.49 14.36 9.30
N TYR A 195 32.06 13.24 9.87
CA TYR A 195 31.01 12.38 9.33
C TYR A 195 29.82 12.38 10.27
N ARG A 196 28.63 12.46 9.68
CA ARG A 196 27.34 12.34 10.37
C ARG A 196 26.59 11.15 9.81
N PHE A 197 26.51 10.10 10.61
CA PHE A 197 25.81 8.87 10.28
C PHE A 197 24.43 8.93 10.91
N MET A 198 23.41 9.06 10.08
CA MET A 198 22.01 9.23 10.49
C MET A 198 21.24 7.97 10.10
N GLN A 199 20.70 7.25 11.08
CA GLN A 199 19.93 6.04 10.83
C GLN A 199 18.54 6.06 11.43
N SER A 200 17.64 5.29 10.83
CA SER A 200 16.34 4.99 11.43
C SER A 200 15.77 3.69 10.87
N HIS A 201 14.96 3.01 11.68
CA HIS A 201 13.90 2.14 11.20
C HIS A 201 12.57 2.91 11.21
N VAL A 202 12.20 3.46 10.05
CA VAL A 202 10.98 4.25 9.89
C VAL A 202 9.77 3.34 10.17
N PRO A 203 8.75 3.79 10.94
CA PRO A 203 7.54 3.02 11.18
C PRO A 203 6.93 2.39 9.91
N GLY A 204 6.59 1.10 9.99
CA GLY A 204 5.90 0.37 8.93
C GLY A 204 4.42 0.72 8.79
N GLY A 205 3.80 0.22 7.72
CA GLY A 205 2.38 0.43 7.41
C GLY A 205 2.07 1.71 6.60
N PRO A 206 0.96 1.75 5.85
CA PRO A 206 0.70 2.81 4.86
C PRO A 206 0.54 4.20 5.48
N VAL A 207 -0.14 4.30 6.63
CA VAL A 207 -0.38 5.60 7.30
C VAL A 207 0.86 6.05 8.07
N ALA A 208 1.39 5.18 8.94
CA ALA A 208 2.49 5.56 9.83
C ALA A 208 3.79 5.85 9.07
N SER A 209 4.10 5.08 8.03
CA SER A 209 5.32 5.28 7.24
C SER A 209 5.31 6.63 6.51
N GLY A 210 4.17 7.06 5.95
CA GLY A 210 4.07 8.34 5.25
C GLY A 210 4.39 9.54 6.13
N SER A 211 3.72 9.66 7.28
CA SER A 211 3.95 10.77 8.20
C SER A 211 5.34 10.73 8.83
N ALA A 212 5.83 9.55 9.20
CA ALA A 212 7.14 9.41 9.82
C ALA A 212 8.29 9.77 8.86
N ARG A 213 8.21 9.37 7.58
CA ARG A 213 9.23 9.78 6.59
C ARG A 213 9.27 11.29 6.39
N LYS A 214 8.11 11.95 6.32
CA LYS A 214 8.05 13.42 6.24
C LYS A 214 8.67 14.07 7.48
N GLU A 215 8.30 13.62 8.67
CA GLU A 215 8.87 14.10 9.94
C GLU A 215 10.41 13.96 9.96
N TRP A 216 10.93 12.81 9.52
CA TRP A 216 12.38 12.61 9.49
C TRP A 216 13.07 13.45 8.42
N ALA A 217 12.48 13.57 7.23
CA ALA A 217 12.99 14.44 6.18
C ALA A 217 13.12 15.89 6.68
N GLU A 218 12.14 16.38 7.43
CA GLU A 218 12.18 17.70 8.07
C GLU A 218 13.31 17.79 9.10
N ASP A 219 13.43 16.83 10.02
CA ASP A 219 14.49 16.78 11.03
C ASP A 219 15.89 16.77 10.40
N LEU A 220 16.09 15.99 9.33
CA LEU A 220 17.35 15.92 8.60
C LEU A 220 17.75 17.27 7.99
N LEU A 221 16.79 18.05 7.49
CA LEU A 221 17.05 19.38 6.92
C LEU A 221 17.28 20.43 8.00
N ILE A 222 16.51 20.40 9.10
CA ILE A 222 16.71 21.29 10.26
C ILE A 222 18.11 21.10 10.84
N ASN A 223 18.51 19.83 11.00
CA ASN A 223 19.77 19.47 11.60
C ASN A 223 20.91 19.38 10.57
N PHE A 224 20.72 19.76 9.32
CA PHE A 224 21.74 19.60 8.27
C PHE A 224 23.04 20.39 8.57
N ASP A 225 24.20 19.75 8.40
CA ASP A 225 25.51 20.43 8.48
C ASP A 225 26.22 20.43 7.12
N PRO A 226 26.29 21.59 6.42
CA PRO A 226 26.94 21.69 5.12
C PRO A 226 28.47 21.57 5.17
N ASN A 227 29.09 21.40 6.34
CA ASN A 227 30.53 21.20 6.49
C ASN A 227 30.93 19.76 6.80
N ALA A 228 29.95 18.86 7.02
CA ALA A 228 30.17 17.45 7.30
C ALA A 228 29.74 16.57 6.12
N VAL A 229 30.32 15.36 6.03
CA VAL A 229 29.78 14.30 5.19
C VAL A 229 28.55 13.74 5.90
N ASN A 230 27.37 13.92 5.30
CA ASN A 230 26.11 13.49 5.89
C ASN A 230 25.65 12.21 5.17
N ILE A 231 25.52 11.11 5.91
CA ILE A 231 25.09 9.81 5.39
C ILE A 231 23.80 9.43 6.11
N VAL A 232 22.69 9.46 5.38
CA VAL A 232 21.38 9.01 5.85
C VAL A 232 21.20 7.57 5.37
N MET A 233 20.81 6.69 6.26
CA MET A 233 20.64 5.28 5.95
C MET A 233 19.52 4.67 6.77
N GLY A 234 18.91 3.60 6.30
CA GLY A 234 17.90 2.94 7.11
C GLY A 234 16.90 2.14 6.32
N ASP A 235 16.04 1.46 7.07
CA ASP A 235 14.85 0.79 6.59
C ASP A 235 13.75 1.84 6.53
N MET A 236 13.45 2.26 5.31
CA MET A 236 12.47 3.30 5.01
C MET A 236 11.04 2.75 4.95
N ASN A 237 10.86 1.42 5.08
CA ASN A 237 9.61 0.69 4.89
C ASN A 237 8.90 0.93 3.54
N ARG A 238 9.60 1.59 2.59
CA ARG A 238 9.15 1.99 1.25
C ARG A 238 10.34 2.14 0.31
N SER A 239 10.04 2.19 -1.00
CA SER A 239 11.07 2.48 -2.01
C SER A 239 11.76 3.82 -1.76
N PRO A 240 13.02 4.00 -2.20
CA PRO A 240 13.75 5.25 -2.01
C PRO A 240 13.06 6.47 -2.62
N ASP A 241 12.24 6.29 -3.66
CA ASP A 241 11.53 7.38 -4.33
C ASP A 241 10.55 8.09 -3.40
N PHE A 242 9.92 7.36 -2.48
CA PHE A 242 9.04 7.96 -1.47
C PHE A 242 9.82 8.89 -0.56
N PHE A 243 10.98 8.46 -0.07
CA PHE A 243 11.79 9.30 0.81
C PHE A 243 12.43 10.49 0.07
N LEU A 244 12.81 10.33 -1.20
CA LEU A 244 13.24 11.45 -2.05
C LEU A 244 12.13 12.49 -2.24
N LYS A 245 10.89 12.04 -2.44
CA LYS A 245 9.74 12.93 -2.49
C LYS A 245 9.58 13.66 -1.16
N ASP A 246 9.62 12.95 -0.03
CA ASP A 246 9.46 13.54 1.30
C ASP A 246 10.59 14.55 1.61
N LEU A 247 11.84 14.29 1.20
CA LEU A 247 12.97 15.23 1.27
C LEU A 247 12.77 16.46 0.40
N LYS A 248 12.19 16.29 -0.80
CA LYS A 248 11.88 17.40 -1.70
C LYS A 248 10.78 18.28 -1.12
N ASP A 249 9.69 17.69 -0.65
CA ASP A 249 8.58 18.40 -0.03
C ASP A 249 9.06 19.17 1.21
N ALA A 250 9.89 18.55 2.06
CA ALA A 250 10.48 19.24 3.22
C ALA A 250 11.42 20.39 2.81
N ALA A 251 12.20 20.23 1.73
CA ALA A 251 13.04 21.30 1.21
C ALA A 251 12.21 22.49 0.69
N GLU A 252 11.07 22.22 0.03
CA GLU A 252 10.12 23.26 -0.37
C GLU A 252 9.52 23.97 0.85
N ASP A 253 9.12 23.23 1.89
CA ASP A 253 8.59 23.77 3.16
C ASP A 253 9.61 24.68 3.88
N PHE A 254 10.92 24.45 3.70
CA PHE A 254 12.01 25.31 4.23
C PHE A 254 12.54 26.34 3.23
N GLU A 255 11.87 26.56 2.10
CA GLU A 255 12.28 27.51 1.05
C GLU A 255 13.70 27.24 0.48
N LEU A 256 14.12 25.98 0.46
CA LEU A 256 15.38 25.55 -0.15
C LEU A 256 15.16 25.27 -1.66
N GLU A 257 16.10 25.66 -2.51
CA GLU A 257 16.02 25.40 -3.96
C GLU A 257 15.96 23.90 -4.28
N LYS A 258 16.63 23.07 -3.45
CA LYS A 258 16.64 21.60 -3.53
C LYS A 258 17.11 21.00 -2.21
N HIS A 259 16.72 19.75 -1.93
CA HIS A 259 17.34 18.98 -0.87
C HIS A 259 18.81 18.65 -1.21
N PRO A 260 19.70 18.53 -0.21
CA PRO A 260 21.14 18.34 -0.45
C PRO A 260 21.53 16.88 -0.73
N PHE A 261 20.66 15.93 -0.42
CA PHE A 261 21.00 14.50 -0.44
C PHE A 261 20.89 13.87 -1.83
N GLN A 262 21.86 13.02 -2.18
CA GLN A 262 21.86 12.14 -3.33
C GLN A 262 21.49 10.72 -2.90
N ASN A 263 20.53 10.08 -3.60
CA ASN A 263 20.26 8.65 -3.43
C ASN A 263 21.40 7.79 -4.00
N LEU A 264 21.80 6.78 -3.24
CA LEU A 264 22.78 5.78 -3.63
C LEU A 264 22.06 4.44 -3.86
N TRP A 265 21.86 4.12 -5.13
CA TRP A 265 21.08 2.94 -5.54
C TRP A 265 21.67 1.63 -5.04
N VAL A 266 20.82 0.83 -4.38
CA VAL A 266 21.17 -0.50 -3.91
C VAL A 266 20.98 -1.52 -5.04
N PRO A 267 22.00 -2.34 -5.38
CA PRO A 267 22.00 -3.14 -6.61
C PRO A 267 21.17 -4.44 -6.53
N TYR A 268 20.55 -4.71 -5.38
CA TYR A 268 19.69 -5.87 -5.16
C TYR A 268 18.58 -5.52 -4.18
N PRO A 269 17.41 -6.19 -4.26
CA PRO A 269 16.37 -6.01 -3.27
C PRO A 269 16.87 -6.48 -1.91
N THR A 270 16.49 -5.74 -0.88
CA THR A 270 17.00 -5.89 0.47
C THR A 270 16.00 -6.57 1.39
N HIS A 271 14.73 -6.70 1.01
CA HIS A 271 13.67 -7.22 1.88
C HIS A 271 12.61 -8.03 1.12
N ILE A 272 11.98 -8.99 1.78
CA ILE A 272 10.79 -9.71 1.28
C ILE A 272 9.53 -9.19 1.96
N ASP A 273 8.63 -8.53 1.21
CA ASP A 273 7.41 -7.97 1.79
C ASP A 273 6.30 -9.01 2.06
N THR A 274 5.24 -8.58 2.75
CA THR A 274 4.06 -9.40 3.07
C THR A 274 3.22 -9.80 1.87
N TYR A 275 3.59 -9.37 0.67
CA TYR A 275 3.03 -9.81 -0.60
C TYR A 275 3.98 -10.77 -1.32
N LYS A 276 5.02 -11.26 -0.63
CA LYS A 276 6.04 -12.17 -1.15
C LYS A 276 6.77 -11.56 -2.34
N ARG A 277 7.06 -10.26 -2.28
CA ARG A 277 7.83 -9.54 -3.28
C ARG A 277 9.19 -9.16 -2.73
N ALA A 278 10.19 -9.21 -3.60
CA ALA A 278 11.49 -8.62 -3.31
C ALA A 278 11.39 -7.08 -3.45
N THR A 279 11.84 -6.35 -2.44
CA THR A 279 11.67 -4.90 -2.30
C THR A 279 12.98 -4.22 -1.90
N TRP A 280 13.11 -2.93 -2.22
CA TRP A 280 14.28 -2.09 -1.91
C TRP A 280 13.90 -1.05 -0.87
N ILE A 281 13.95 -1.42 0.40
CA ILE A 281 13.53 -0.53 1.49
C ILE A 281 14.68 -0.11 2.40
N ASP A 282 15.82 -0.81 2.34
CA ASP A 282 17.06 -0.42 3.02
C ASP A 282 17.88 0.46 2.08
N ASN A 283 17.98 1.75 2.40
CA ASN A 283 18.46 2.77 1.47
C ASN A 283 19.61 3.61 2.05
N PHE A 284 20.40 4.21 1.15
CA PHE A 284 21.46 5.17 1.48
C PHE A 284 21.24 6.49 0.74
N PHE A 285 21.39 7.60 1.45
CA PHE A 285 21.43 8.94 0.90
C PHE A 285 22.65 9.68 1.43
N ILE A 286 23.30 10.49 0.59
CA ILE A 286 24.54 11.15 0.96
C ILE A 286 24.56 12.62 0.54
N TYR A 287 25.11 13.46 1.41
CA TYR A 287 25.60 14.79 1.03
C TYR A 287 27.09 14.88 1.34
N GLN A 288 27.85 15.49 0.43
CA GLN A 288 29.28 15.70 0.58
C GLN A 288 29.61 17.18 0.34
N PRO A 289 30.28 17.85 1.28
CA PRO A 289 30.56 19.29 1.20
C PRO A 289 31.71 19.60 0.22
N ARG A 290 32.52 18.59 -0.09
CA ARG A 290 33.67 18.64 -0.98
C ARG A 290 33.63 17.47 -1.93
N TRP A 291 34.38 17.56 -3.03
CA TRP A 291 34.59 16.42 -3.91
C TRP A 291 35.43 15.37 -3.18
N PHE A 292 34.76 14.43 -2.52
CA PHE A 292 35.40 13.29 -1.87
C PHE A 292 35.85 12.27 -2.93
N PRO A 293 36.85 11.42 -2.62
CA PRO A 293 37.07 10.20 -3.37
C PRO A 293 35.78 9.37 -3.47
N SER A 294 35.74 8.51 -4.50
CA SER A 294 34.59 7.72 -4.94
C SER A 294 33.62 7.29 -3.83
N VAL A 295 32.33 7.59 -4.04
CA VAL A 295 31.22 6.99 -3.30
C VAL A 295 30.67 5.83 -4.11
N SER A 296 30.53 4.66 -3.50
CA SER A 296 29.96 3.50 -4.17
C SER A 296 29.24 2.58 -3.18
N VAL A 297 28.03 2.18 -3.54
CA VAL A 297 27.36 1.04 -2.89
C VAL A 297 28.08 -0.25 -3.27
N GLU A 298 28.20 -1.16 -2.31
CA GLU A 298 28.78 -2.48 -2.50
C GLU A 298 27.97 -3.27 -3.53
N LYS A 299 28.62 -3.63 -4.64
CA LYS A 299 27.98 -4.37 -5.74
C LYS A 299 28.15 -5.88 -5.59
N ASP A 300 29.19 -6.28 -4.87
CA ASP A 300 29.52 -7.67 -4.62
C ASP A 300 29.05 -8.05 -3.20
N PRO A 301 27.93 -8.77 -3.06
CA PRO A 301 27.41 -9.14 -1.75
C PRO A 301 28.36 -10.07 -0.98
N GLU A 302 29.30 -10.74 -1.66
CA GLU A 302 30.31 -11.58 -1.00
C GLU A 302 31.20 -10.75 -0.05
N ASN A 303 31.41 -9.47 -0.35
CA ASN A 303 32.12 -8.53 0.53
C ASN A 303 31.36 -8.20 1.83
N LEU A 304 30.09 -8.59 1.95
CA LEU A 304 29.28 -8.52 3.19
C LEU A 304 29.16 -9.88 3.87
N GLY A 305 29.44 -10.96 3.14
CA GLY A 305 29.49 -12.32 3.64
C GLY A 305 29.01 -13.33 2.59
N PRO A 306 29.54 -14.57 2.59
CA PRO A 306 29.20 -15.58 1.58
C PRO A 306 27.71 -15.96 1.59
N ASP A 307 27.03 -15.85 2.73
CA ASP A 307 25.60 -16.16 2.83
C ASP A 307 24.72 -15.04 2.25
N VAL A 308 25.22 -13.80 2.20
CA VAL A 308 24.53 -12.68 1.54
C VAL A 308 24.49 -12.93 0.02
N GLU A 309 25.61 -13.34 -0.59
CA GLU A 309 25.65 -13.66 -2.03
C GLU A 309 24.71 -14.80 -2.39
N LYS A 310 24.61 -15.84 -1.55
CA LYS A 310 23.64 -16.93 -1.77
C LYS A 310 22.20 -16.40 -1.79
N ALA A 311 21.83 -15.54 -0.83
CA ALA A 311 20.49 -14.96 -0.76
C ALA A 311 20.20 -14.03 -1.96
N VAL A 312 21.14 -13.15 -2.32
CA VAL A 312 21.02 -12.28 -3.50
C VAL A 312 20.91 -13.09 -4.79
N SER A 313 21.66 -14.19 -4.91
CA SER A 313 21.60 -15.09 -6.07
C SER A 313 20.21 -15.73 -6.23
N ILE A 314 19.55 -16.12 -5.13
CA ILE A 314 18.18 -16.61 -5.16
C ILE A 314 17.24 -15.55 -5.74
N LEU A 315 17.31 -14.30 -5.25
CA LEU A 315 16.42 -13.22 -5.69
C LEU A 315 16.66 -12.84 -7.16
N ARG A 316 17.93 -12.76 -7.59
CA ARG A 316 18.28 -12.52 -9.00
C ARG A 316 17.66 -13.56 -9.94
N GLY A 317 17.50 -14.81 -9.49
CA GLY A 317 16.84 -15.88 -10.25
C GLY A 317 15.36 -15.60 -10.60
N PHE A 318 14.69 -14.69 -9.90
CA PHE A 318 13.31 -14.29 -10.17
C PHE A 318 13.20 -13.04 -11.05
N CYS A 319 14.20 -12.14 -10.99
CA CYS A 319 14.22 -10.89 -11.75
C CYS A 319 14.30 -11.12 -13.28
N SER A 320 14.98 -12.20 -13.71
CA SER A 320 15.22 -12.51 -15.13
C SER A 320 14.02 -13.14 -15.87
N CYS A 321 12.77 -12.85 -15.47
CA CYS A 321 11.57 -13.31 -16.18
C CYS A 321 11.03 -12.20 -17.09
N PRO A 322 11.41 -12.14 -18.40
CA PRO A 322 11.22 -10.95 -19.24
C PRO A 322 9.75 -10.65 -19.55
N LEU A 323 8.86 -11.63 -19.37
CA LEU A 323 7.42 -11.48 -19.61
C LEU A 323 6.74 -10.60 -18.54
N ARG A 324 7.34 -10.47 -17.35
CA ARG A 324 6.73 -9.79 -16.20
C ARG A 324 7.08 -8.29 -16.15
N ALA A 325 8.35 -7.95 -16.39
CA ALA A 325 8.83 -6.55 -16.43
C ALA A 325 8.21 -5.70 -17.56
N ALA A 326 7.73 -6.33 -18.64
CA ALA A 326 7.07 -5.65 -19.75
C ALA A 326 5.64 -5.14 -19.41
N LEU A 327 5.01 -5.67 -18.35
CA LEU A 327 3.68 -5.25 -17.92
C LEU A 327 3.72 -4.01 -17.00
N GLU A 328 4.80 -3.83 -16.23
CA GLU A 328 4.91 -2.79 -15.19
C GLU A 328 5.34 -1.40 -15.72
N LEU A 329 6.03 -1.30 -16.87
CA LEU A 329 6.52 0.00 -17.37
C LEU A 329 5.44 0.93 -17.97
N ARG A 330 4.18 0.48 -18.07
CA ARG A 330 3.07 1.22 -18.69
C ARG A 330 2.23 2.08 -17.73
N SER A 331 2.49 2.05 -16.42
CA SER A 331 1.61 2.61 -15.38
C SER A 331 1.92 4.03 -14.87
N GLN A 332 3.07 4.65 -15.16
CA GLN A 332 3.55 5.81 -14.40
C GLN A 332 3.18 7.23 -14.90
N LEU A 333 1.96 7.50 -15.39
CA LEU A 333 1.57 8.88 -15.76
C LEU A 333 0.15 9.29 -15.30
N ALA A 334 0.13 10.31 -14.43
CA ALA A 334 -0.94 11.27 -14.05
C ALA A 334 -1.89 10.91 -12.87
N VAL A 335 -1.87 11.75 -11.82
CA VAL A 335 -2.82 11.75 -10.68
C VAL A 335 -3.37 13.18 -10.53
N HIS A 336 -4.70 13.31 -10.60
CA HIS A 336 -5.55 14.25 -9.81
C HIS A 336 -7.03 14.36 -10.30
N GLN A 337 -7.58 13.42 -11.08
CA GLN A 337 -8.98 13.54 -11.58
C GLN A 337 -9.80 12.24 -11.56
N PHE A 338 -9.55 11.35 -10.61
CA PHE A 338 -10.10 9.98 -10.65
C PHE A 338 -10.73 9.52 -9.33
N ALA A 339 -11.92 8.90 -9.42
CA ALA A 339 -12.62 8.27 -8.29
C ALA A 339 -13.20 6.89 -8.69
N VAL A 340 -13.30 5.99 -7.73
CA VAL A 340 -13.95 4.68 -7.89
C VAL A 340 -15.13 4.60 -6.93
N PHE A 341 -16.31 4.28 -7.42
CA PHE A 341 -17.50 4.07 -6.62
C PHE A 341 -17.73 2.56 -6.47
N GLN A 342 -18.12 2.10 -5.28
CA GLN A 342 -18.39 0.68 -5.03
C GLN A 342 -19.86 0.49 -4.66
N GLY A 343 -20.64 -0.31 -5.40
CA GLY A 343 -22.05 -0.52 -5.06
C GLY A 343 -22.82 -1.68 -5.70
N SER A 344 -23.93 -2.10 -5.07
CA SER A 344 -24.83 -3.13 -5.61
C SER A 344 -25.81 -2.59 -6.67
N PHE A 345 -26.40 -3.50 -7.45
CA PHE A 345 -27.15 -3.26 -8.70
C PHE A 345 -28.25 -2.18 -8.62
N GLY A 346 -28.41 -1.37 -9.68
CA GLY A 346 -29.62 -0.58 -9.95
C GLY A 346 -29.64 0.87 -9.45
N SER A 347 -30.85 1.39 -9.19
CA SER A 347 -31.16 2.78 -8.82
C SER A 347 -30.41 3.32 -7.60
N TRP A 348 -29.68 2.46 -6.87
CA TRP A 348 -28.93 2.76 -5.67
C TRP A 348 -27.66 3.60 -5.92
N THR A 349 -26.82 3.19 -6.88
CA THR A 349 -25.65 3.95 -7.32
C THR A 349 -26.05 5.31 -7.88
N ASP A 350 -27.17 5.37 -8.61
CA ASP A 350 -27.71 6.60 -9.16
C ASP A 350 -28.11 7.60 -8.08
N VAL A 351 -28.77 7.14 -7.01
CA VAL A 351 -29.13 8.00 -5.86
C VAL A 351 -27.90 8.60 -5.22
N GLN A 352 -26.89 7.77 -4.91
CA GLN A 352 -25.68 8.24 -4.23
C GLN A 352 -24.82 9.14 -5.12
N LEU A 353 -24.67 8.84 -6.41
CA LEU A 353 -23.96 9.72 -7.34
C LEU A 353 -24.70 11.05 -7.52
N LYS A 354 -26.04 11.02 -7.63
CA LYS A 354 -26.90 12.22 -7.67
C LYS A 354 -26.96 12.96 -6.34
N ALA A 355 -26.48 12.39 -5.23
CA ALA A 355 -26.40 13.02 -3.93
C ALA A 355 -24.98 13.53 -3.60
N ALA A 356 -23.94 12.90 -4.16
CA ALA A 356 -22.55 13.27 -3.95
C ALA A 356 -22.03 14.30 -4.98
N LEU A 357 -22.51 14.26 -6.24
CA LEU A 357 -21.98 15.10 -7.32
C LEU A 357 -22.83 16.37 -7.55
N PRO A 358 -22.25 17.57 -7.72
CA PRO A 358 -23.01 18.76 -8.08
C PRO A 358 -23.81 18.57 -9.38
N ASP A 359 -24.98 19.22 -9.51
CA ASP A 359 -25.88 19.09 -10.68
C ASP A 359 -25.20 19.39 -12.02
N THR A 360 -24.13 20.19 -12.01
CA THR A 360 -23.34 20.56 -13.20
C THR A 360 -22.33 19.51 -13.64
N LEU A 361 -22.06 18.50 -12.81
CA LEU A 361 -21.02 17.49 -13.04
C LEU A 361 -21.59 16.15 -13.48
N TYR A 362 -22.89 15.89 -13.34
CA TYR A 362 -23.45 14.55 -13.56
C TYR A 362 -23.94 14.35 -15.00
N VAL A 363 -23.11 13.75 -15.87
CA VAL A 363 -23.54 13.19 -17.16
C VAL A 363 -23.46 11.66 -17.09
N LYS A 364 -24.62 11.01 -17.07
CA LYS A 364 -24.72 9.54 -17.01
C LYS A 364 -24.36 8.94 -18.37
N CYS A 365 -23.20 8.30 -18.48
CA CYS A 365 -22.94 7.37 -19.59
C CYS A 365 -23.65 6.05 -19.25
N ASN A 366 -24.93 5.97 -19.61
CA ASN A 366 -25.71 4.76 -19.42
C ASN A 366 -25.36 3.79 -20.56
N LEU A 367 -24.33 2.95 -20.36
CA LEU A 367 -24.09 1.76 -21.18
C LEU A 367 -25.34 0.85 -21.22
N HIS A 368 -26.21 1.00 -20.23
CA HIS A 368 -27.44 0.24 -20.04
C HIS A 368 -28.51 0.37 -21.15
N GLN A 369 -28.45 1.36 -22.06
CA GLN A 369 -29.50 1.49 -23.09
C GLN A 369 -29.32 0.61 -24.33
N LEU A 370 -28.31 -0.26 -24.38
CA LEU A 370 -28.21 -1.32 -25.39
C LEU A 370 -27.83 -2.67 -24.76
N PHE A 371 -28.87 -3.32 -24.26
CA PHE A 371 -29.02 -4.77 -24.07
C PHE A 371 -28.15 -5.50 -23.03
N CYS A 372 -28.86 -6.28 -22.22
CA CYS A 372 -28.46 -7.58 -21.70
C CYS A 372 -28.03 -8.47 -22.89
N ILE A 373 -26.75 -8.47 -23.25
CA ILE A 373 -26.19 -9.39 -24.23
C ILE A 373 -25.25 -10.31 -23.47
N GLN A 374 -25.59 -11.60 -23.48
CA GLN A 374 -24.71 -12.66 -23.00
C GLN A 374 -23.36 -12.61 -23.74
N GLU A 375 -22.29 -12.71 -22.93
CA GLU A 375 -20.91 -13.16 -23.27
C GLU A 375 -20.00 -12.20 -24.06
N GLY A 376 -19.09 -11.55 -23.32
CA GLY A 376 -17.67 -11.29 -23.62
C GLY A 376 -17.32 -10.50 -24.88
N GLU A 377 -17.39 -11.15 -26.04
CA GLU A 377 -16.80 -10.64 -27.29
C GLU A 377 -17.59 -9.49 -27.92
N LYS A 378 -18.92 -9.47 -27.79
CA LYS A 378 -19.76 -8.42 -28.40
C LYS A 378 -19.66 -7.08 -27.67
N GLU A 379 -19.49 -7.13 -26.35
CA GLU A 379 -19.36 -5.95 -25.51
C GLU A 379 -17.99 -5.28 -25.71
N LYS A 380 -16.94 -6.11 -25.78
CA LYS A 380 -15.60 -5.68 -26.19
C LYS A 380 -15.57 -5.01 -27.56
N GLU A 381 -16.21 -5.61 -28.57
CA GLU A 381 -16.31 -5.00 -29.90
C GLU A 381 -17.09 -3.68 -29.85
N TRP A 382 -18.18 -3.61 -29.07
CA TRP A 382 -18.93 -2.37 -28.88
C TRP A 382 -18.08 -1.27 -28.26
N ILE A 383 -17.33 -1.56 -27.19
CA ILE A 383 -16.43 -0.59 -26.55
C ILE A 383 -15.43 -0.08 -27.60
N ARG A 384 -14.82 -0.96 -28.38
CA ARG A 384 -13.87 -0.57 -29.44
C ARG A 384 -14.51 0.31 -30.52
N GLU A 385 -15.69 -0.06 -30.99
CA GLU A 385 -16.42 0.67 -32.02
C GLU A 385 -16.90 2.04 -31.54
N ASN A 386 -17.28 2.15 -30.25
CA ASN A 386 -17.89 3.35 -29.69
C ASN A 386 -16.90 4.25 -28.96
N LYS A 387 -15.73 3.76 -28.54
CA LYS A 387 -14.71 4.53 -27.82
C LYS A 387 -14.35 5.85 -28.49
N ARG A 388 -14.17 5.86 -29.81
CA ARG A 388 -13.89 7.11 -30.56
C ARG A 388 -15.05 8.09 -30.52
N ARG A 389 -16.29 7.60 -30.61
CA ARG A 389 -17.50 8.43 -30.55
C ARG A 389 -17.70 8.99 -29.14
N LEU A 390 -17.59 8.13 -28.12
CA LEU A 390 -17.67 8.49 -26.72
C LEU A 390 -16.64 9.57 -26.37
N ILE A 391 -15.39 9.40 -26.79
CA ILE A 391 -14.32 10.39 -26.54
C ILE A 391 -14.53 11.71 -27.32
N ALA A 392 -15.11 11.67 -28.53
CA ALA A 392 -15.24 12.84 -29.40
C ALA A 392 -16.46 13.72 -29.10
N ASP A 393 -17.53 13.15 -28.53
CA ASP A 393 -18.81 13.83 -28.37
C ASP A 393 -18.96 14.58 -27.02
N TRP A 394 -17.98 14.51 -26.11
CA TRP A 394 -18.08 15.05 -24.73
C TRP A 394 -17.55 16.48 -24.57
N SER A 395 -18.37 17.34 -23.97
CA SER A 395 -18.04 18.75 -23.74
C SER A 395 -17.00 18.94 -22.64
N GLU A 396 -16.28 20.07 -22.63
CA GLU A 396 -15.11 20.34 -21.78
C GLU A 396 -15.33 20.21 -20.26
N GLU A 397 -16.57 20.24 -19.76
CA GLU A 397 -16.89 20.31 -18.32
C GLU A 397 -17.51 19.01 -17.71
N GLU A 398 -17.51 17.89 -18.43
CA GLU A 398 -18.26 16.70 -18.00
C GLU A 398 -17.47 15.73 -17.08
N CYS A 399 -18.10 15.29 -15.99
CA CYS A 399 -17.67 14.09 -15.26
C CYS A 399 -18.31 12.86 -15.92
N ILE A 400 -17.49 11.85 -16.16
CA ILE A 400 -17.89 10.66 -16.90
C ILE A 400 -17.96 9.50 -15.93
N VAL A 401 -19.18 8.99 -15.74
CA VAL A 401 -19.43 7.78 -14.96
C VAL A 401 -19.40 6.57 -15.89
N ILE A 402 -18.51 5.62 -15.62
CA ILE A 402 -18.42 4.34 -16.33
C ILE A 402 -18.91 3.26 -15.37
N ASP A 403 -20.10 2.75 -15.65
CA ASP A 403 -20.82 1.78 -14.82
C ASP A 403 -21.05 0.52 -15.63
N GLN A 404 -20.21 -0.53 -15.47
CA GLN A 404 -20.35 -1.91 -15.99
C GLN A 404 -19.14 -2.82 -15.60
N PHE A 405 -18.77 -2.89 -14.32
CA PHE A 405 -17.63 -3.73 -13.90
C PHE A 405 -17.99 -5.11 -13.34
N ASP A 406 -19.21 -5.60 -13.57
CA ASP A 406 -19.68 -6.92 -13.08
C ASP A 406 -18.76 -8.10 -13.44
N PHE A 407 -18.04 -7.98 -14.56
CA PHE A 407 -17.09 -8.99 -15.07
C PHE A 407 -15.86 -9.20 -14.19
N ALA A 408 -15.57 -8.29 -13.26
CA ALA A 408 -14.36 -8.36 -12.44
C ALA A 408 -14.29 -9.63 -11.58
N SER A 409 -15.44 -10.14 -11.12
CA SER A 409 -15.52 -11.36 -10.31
C SER A 409 -14.92 -12.60 -10.98
N ALA A 410 -14.88 -12.66 -12.31
CA ALA A 410 -14.42 -13.82 -13.07
C ALA A 410 -13.06 -13.61 -13.76
N LEU A 411 -12.34 -12.53 -13.43
CA LEU A 411 -10.99 -12.22 -13.93
C LEU A 411 -9.91 -13.25 -13.58
N GLU A 412 -10.19 -14.14 -12.63
CA GLU A 412 -9.31 -15.25 -12.32
C GLU A 412 -9.34 -16.33 -13.41
N ASP A 413 -10.44 -16.45 -14.16
CA ASP A 413 -10.70 -17.59 -15.07
C ASP A 413 -10.92 -17.21 -16.55
N SER A 414 -10.97 -15.92 -16.92
CA SER A 414 -11.27 -15.49 -18.30
C SER A 414 -10.31 -14.42 -18.85
N GLU A 415 -9.55 -14.76 -19.90
CA GLU A 415 -8.71 -13.81 -20.65
C GLU A 415 -9.54 -12.72 -21.35
N ASP A 416 -10.74 -13.07 -21.85
CA ASP A 416 -11.62 -12.13 -22.55
C ASP A 416 -12.13 -11.02 -21.62
N GLN A 417 -12.47 -11.35 -20.38
CA GLN A 417 -12.89 -10.37 -19.37
C GLN A 417 -11.74 -9.45 -18.96
N LEU A 418 -10.52 -9.98 -18.86
CA LEU A 418 -9.33 -9.18 -18.62
C LEU A 418 -9.12 -8.17 -19.74
N GLU A 419 -9.28 -8.58 -20.99
CA GLU A 419 -9.16 -7.69 -22.14
C GLU A 419 -10.23 -6.59 -22.13
N THR A 420 -11.48 -6.90 -21.79
CA THR A 420 -12.55 -5.92 -21.62
C THR A 420 -12.23 -4.91 -20.52
N VAL A 421 -11.76 -5.36 -19.34
CA VAL A 421 -11.33 -4.46 -18.25
C VAL A 421 -10.20 -3.53 -18.70
N MET A 422 -9.24 -4.06 -19.47
CA MET A 422 -8.15 -3.25 -20.01
C MET A 422 -8.62 -2.21 -21.03
N GLU A 423 -9.65 -2.50 -21.83
CA GLU A 423 -10.25 -1.52 -22.76
C GLU A 423 -10.95 -0.38 -22.02
N VAL A 424 -11.66 -0.70 -20.93
CA VAL A 424 -12.30 0.31 -20.07
C VAL A 424 -11.26 1.18 -19.37
N ILE A 425 -10.19 0.57 -18.85
CA ILE A 425 -9.05 1.29 -18.25
C ILE A 425 -8.40 2.23 -19.27
N ASP A 426 -8.18 1.76 -20.51
CA ASP A 426 -7.58 2.59 -21.56
C ASP A 426 -8.50 3.75 -21.97
N MET A 427 -9.82 3.51 -21.98
CA MET A 427 -10.81 4.58 -22.14
C MET A 427 -10.72 5.60 -21.00
N ALA A 428 -10.76 5.15 -19.73
CA ALA A 428 -10.63 6.01 -18.56
C ALA A 428 -9.35 6.86 -18.59
N ARG A 429 -8.20 6.25 -18.92
CA ARG A 429 -6.92 6.97 -19.11
C ARG A 429 -6.99 8.03 -20.20
N THR A 430 -7.65 7.71 -21.31
CA THR A 430 -7.78 8.66 -22.42
C THR A 430 -8.57 9.88 -22.01
N LEU A 431 -9.63 9.69 -21.22
CA LEU A 431 -10.48 10.75 -20.70
C LEU A 431 -9.76 11.60 -19.65
N LEU A 432 -9.06 10.95 -18.72
CA LEU A 432 -8.21 11.65 -17.74
C LEU A 432 -7.14 12.51 -18.42
N ARG A 433 -6.51 12.02 -19.50
CA ARG A 433 -5.53 12.81 -20.29
C ARG A 433 -6.14 14.02 -21.00
N GLN A 434 -7.45 14.01 -21.23
CA GLN A 434 -8.18 15.14 -21.79
C GLN A 434 -8.67 16.13 -20.71
N GLY A 435 -8.28 15.93 -19.45
CA GLY A 435 -8.69 16.78 -18.33
C GLY A 435 -10.08 16.46 -17.79
N LYS A 436 -10.68 15.34 -18.19
CA LYS A 436 -12.01 14.92 -17.72
C LYS A 436 -11.93 14.25 -16.36
N SER A 437 -12.98 14.42 -15.56
CA SER A 437 -13.17 13.61 -14.35
C SER A 437 -13.78 12.27 -14.73
N VAL A 438 -13.23 11.19 -14.21
CA VAL A 438 -13.75 9.83 -14.44
C VAL A 438 -14.13 9.19 -13.11
N VAL A 439 -15.35 8.66 -13.06
CA VAL A 439 -15.86 7.83 -11.96
C VAL A 439 -16.07 6.43 -12.51
N LEU A 440 -15.36 5.44 -11.98
CA LEU A 440 -15.64 4.03 -12.28
C LEU A 440 -16.57 3.46 -11.23
N VAL A 441 -17.69 2.86 -11.63
CA VAL A 441 -18.59 2.16 -10.72
C VAL A 441 -18.26 0.67 -10.76
N THR A 442 -17.87 0.14 -9.62
CA THR A 442 -17.54 -1.27 -9.41
C THR A 442 -18.64 -1.94 -8.61
N HIS A 443 -19.03 -3.14 -9.03
CA HIS A 443 -20.08 -3.89 -8.34
C HIS A 443 -19.51 -4.77 -7.23
N GLN A 444 -20.39 -5.28 -6.37
CA GLN A 444 -20.03 -6.13 -5.22
C GLN A 444 -19.15 -7.33 -5.62
N ASN A 445 -19.45 -7.93 -6.78
CA ASN A 445 -18.69 -9.00 -7.40
C ASN A 445 -17.21 -8.65 -7.64
N CYS A 446 -16.89 -7.37 -7.82
CA CYS A 446 -15.52 -6.91 -7.97
C CYS A 446 -14.76 -6.86 -6.63
N ARG A 447 -15.44 -6.74 -5.48
CA ARG A 447 -14.82 -6.51 -4.16
C ARG A 447 -13.87 -7.62 -3.76
N SER A 448 -14.24 -8.86 -4.04
CA SER A 448 -13.41 -10.06 -3.79
C SER A 448 -12.38 -10.33 -4.88
N ALA A 449 -12.49 -9.68 -6.05
CA ALA A 449 -11.59 -9.88 -7.18
C ALA A 449 -10.28 -9.11 -6.96
N PHE A 450 -9.37 -9.64 -6.13
CA PHE A 450 -8.11 -8.96 -5.77
C PHE A 450 -7.30 -8.53 -7.02
N LYS A 451 -7.23 -9.41 -8.02
CA LYS A 451 -6.55 -9.15 -9.30
C LYS A 451 -7.15 -7.96 -10.06
N PHE A 452 -8.47 -7.74 -9.97
CA PHE A 452 -9.13 -6.57 -10.54
C PHE A 452 -8.59 -5.29 -9.92
N TRP A 453 -8.56 -5.22 -8.59
CA TRP A 453 -8.12 -4.05 -7.86
C TRP A 453 -6.65 -3.75 -8.08
N GLU A 454 -5.81 -4.79 -8.18
CA GLU A 454 -4.41 -4.66 -8.56
C GLU A 454 -4.28 -4.00 -9.94
N ILE A 455 -4.95 -4.55 -10.96
CA ILE A 455 -4.93 -4.01 -12.33
C ILE A 455 -5.44 -2.56 -12.35
N LEU A 456 -6.52 -2.27 -11.62
CA LEU A 456 -7.12 -0.95 -11.57
C LEU A 456 -6.17 0.06 -10.88
N SER A 457 -5.58 -0.34 -9.75
CA SER A 457 -4.69 0.50 -8.95
C SER A 457 -3.40 0.79 -9.72
N ASP A 458 -2.81 -0.24 -10.30
CA ASP A 458 -1.63 -0.13 -11.16
C ASP A 458 -1.93 0.75 -12.37
N ALA A 459 -3.08 0.54 -13.02
CA ALA A 459 -3.33 1.21 -14.27
C ALA A 459 -3.72 2.69 -14.11
N LEU A 460 -4.45 3.03 -13.06
CA LEU A 460 -5.02 4.37 -12.89
C LEU A 460 -4.34 5.17 -11.78
N SER A 461 -3.34 4.59 -11.11
CA SER A 461 -2.60 5.23 -10.01
C SER A 461 -3.52 5.80 -8.93
N PHE A 462 -4.64 5.12 -8.66
CA PHE A 462 -5.62 5.61 -7.70
C PHE A 462 -5.36 5.06 -6.30
N HIS A 463 -5.60 5.90 -5.30
CA HIS A 463 -5.41 5.58 -3.89
C HIS A 463 -6.71 4.96 -3.31
N PRO A 464 -6.64 4.09 -2.29
CA PRO A 464 -7.84 3.56 -1.63
C PRO A 464 -8.82 4.62 -1.12
N SER A 465 -8.35 5.83 -0.82
CA SER A 465 -9.21 6.96 -0.45
C SER A 465 -10.01 7.55 -1.62
N ASN A 466 -9.68 7.19 -2.85
CA ASN A 466 -10.50 7.49 -4.03
C ASN A 466 -11.65 6.49 -4.19
N ILE A 467 -11.70 5.44 -3.36
CA ILE A 467 -12.84 4.51 -3.29
C ILE A 467 -13.91 5.17 -2.43
N ILE A 468 -15.01 5.54 -3.05
CA ILE A 468 -16.23 5.93 -2.36
C ILE A 468 -16.97 4.64 -2.03
N VAL A 469 -16.82 4.22 -0.77
CA VAL A 469 -17.54 3.09 -0.20
C VAL A 469 -18.93 3.55 0.17
N GLN A 470 -19.90 2.64 0.07
CA GLN A 470 -21.27 2.93 0.42
C GLN A 470 -21.46 3.26 1.89
N GLU A 471 -21.83 4.50 2.15
CA GLU A 471 -22.36 4.97 3.42
C GLU A 471 -23.85 5.30 3.27
N TYR A 472 -24.58 5.31 4.38
CA TYR A 472 -25.92 5.87 4.38
C TYR A 472 -25.86 7.37 4.09
N LEU A 473 -26.92 7.87 3.44
CA LEU A 473 -27.00 9.27 3.05
C LEU A 473 -26.84 10.17 4.28
N THR A 474 -25.97 11.17 4.14
CA THR A 474 -25.84 12.25 5.11
C THR A 474 -27.14 13.07 5.16
N ASP A 475 -27.35 13.80 6.25
CA ASP A 475 -28.55 14.65 6.37
C ASP A 475 -28.63 15.72 5.27
N GLU A 476 -27.49 16.16 4.75
CA GLU A 476 -27.37 17.10 3.63
C GLU A 476 -27.79 16.46 2.30
N GLU A 477 -27.31 15.24 2.03
CA GLU A 477 -27.68 14.45 0.85
C GLU A 477 -29.17 14.10 0.82
N GLU A 478 -29.72 13.69 1.96
CA GLU A 478 -31.16 13.44 2.12
C GLU A 478 -31.96 14.71 1.83
N GLU A 479 -31.54 15.87 2.35
CA GLU A 479 -32.21 17.14 2.09
C GLU A 479 -32.13 17.53 0.62
N ARG A 480 -30.98 17.31 -0.02
CA ARG A 480 -30.79 17.60 -1.45
C ARG A 480 -31.71 16.76 -2.33
N LEU A 481 -31.82 15.46 -2.07
CA LEU A 481 -32.73 14.58 -2.81
C LEU A 481 -34.19 14.98 -2.59
N LEU A 482 -34.59 15.28 -1.35
CA LEU A 482 -35.95 15.68 -1.02
C LEU A 482 -36.29 17.10 -1.48
N SER A 483 -35.30 17.94 -1.77
CA SER A 483 -35.53 19.28 -2.31
C SER A 483 -36.26 19.25 -3.67
N ASN A 484 -36.12 18.14 -4.42
CA ASN A 484 -36.78 17.91 -5.69
C ASN A 484 -38.21 17.34 -5.57
N SER A 485 -38.66 17.03 -4.36
CA SER A 485 -40.00 16.49 -4.09
C SER A 485 -41.04 17.59 -3.80
N GLU A 486 -42.33 17.25 -3.90
CA GLU A 486 -43.42 18.17 -3.54
C GLU A 486 -43.81 18.13 -2.05
N LEU A 487 -43.03 17.40 -1.26
CA LEU A 487 -43.30 17.18 0.14
C LEU A 487 -43.21 18.48 0.94
N ASN A 488 -44.20 18.68 1.81
CA ASN A 488 -44.09 19.70 2.83
C ASN A 488 -43.08 19.29 3.91
N ARG A 489 -42.75 20.21 4.81
CA ARG A 489 -41.74 19.97 5.85
C ARG A 489 -42.08 18.78 6.76
N GLU A 490 -43.34 18.64 7.17
CA GLU A 490 -43.77 17.54 8.05
C GLU A 490 -43.66 16.19 7.33
N GLU A 491 -44.00 16.15 6.04
CA GLU A 491 -43.86 14.95 5.20
C GLU A 491 -42.39 14.57 4.99
N LYS A 492 -41.50 15.55 4.77
CA LYS A 492 -40.05 15.30 4.67
C LYS A 492 -39.48 14.77 5.98
N ASP A 493 -39.83 15.39 7.10
CA ASP A 493 -39.38 14.98 8.43
C ASP A 493 -39.86 13.56 8.75
N LEU A 494 -41.12 13.25 8.42
CA LEU A 494 -41.68 11.90 8.57
C LEU A 494 -40.96 10.88 7.66
N PHE A 495 -40.72 11.23 6.40
CA PHE A 495 -40.01 10.36 5.47
C PHE A 495 -38.60 10.05 5.99
N LYS A 496 -37.81 11.07 6.33
CA LYS A 496 -36.47 10.91 6.91
C LYS A 496 -36.46 10.07 8.18
N ALA A 497 -37.49 10.21 9.03
CA ALA A 497 -37.59 9.41 10.24
C ALA A 497 -37.81 7.91 9.93
N LEU A 498 -38.57 7.59 8.88
CA LEU A 498 -38.84 6.22 8.46
C LEU A 498 -37.64 5.58 7.75
N THR A 499 -36.92 6.37 6.97
CA THR A 499 -35.87 5.88 6.05
C THR A 499 -34.47 6.02 6.61
N LYS A 500 -34.27 6.92 7.58
CA LYS A 500 -33.03 7.29 8.26
C LYS A 500 -31.76 6.71 7.59
N GLY A 501 -31.25 7.40 6.58
CA GLY A 501 -30.02 7.09 5.89
C GLY A 501 -30.11 6.05 4.78
N SER A 502 -31.21 5.30 4.66
CA SER A 502 -31.39 4.25 3.65
C SER A 502 -31.47 4.82 2.24
N PRO A 503 -30.48 4.58 1.36
CA PRO A 503 -30.56 5.14 0.02
C PRO A 503 -31.60 4.44 -0.87
N PHE A 504 -32.00 3.19 -0.55
CA PHE A 504 -33.10 2.48 -1.25
C PHE A 504 -34.42 3.22 -1.17
N ALA A 505 -34.66 3.90 -0.05
CA ALA A 505 -35.89 4.64 0.10
C ALA A 505 -35.97 5.86 -0.83
N TYR A 506 -34.83 6.36 -1.30
CA TYR A 506 -34.75 7.51 -2.19
C TYR A 506 -34.60 7.11 -3.66
N ALA A 507 -34.50 5.81 -3.97
CA ALA A 507 -34.40 5.28 -5.33
C ALA A 507 -35.52 5.80 -6.25
N ALA A 508 -36.75 5.85 -5.74
CA ALA A 508 -37.89 6.35 -6.49
C ALA A 508 -37.72 7.83 -6.94
N LEU A 509 -37.01 8.64 -6.15
CA LEU A 509 -36.68 10.03 -6.51
C LEU A 509 -35.59 10.11 -7.57
N ALA A 510 -34.67 9.14 -7.61
CA ALA A 510 -33.64 9.09 -8.63
C ALA A 510 -34.17 8.58 -9.98
N ASP A 511 -35.15 7.68 -9.97
CA ASP A 511 -35.71 7.08 -11.19
C ASP A 511 -36.63 8.02 -11.98
N GLN A 512 -37.25 9.00 -11.33
CA GLN A 512 -38.12 9.95 -12.01
C GLN A 512 -37.35 11.19 -12.49
N LYS A 513 -37.23 11.33 -13.81
CA LYS A 513 -36.49 12.45 -14.42
C LYS A 513 -37.16 13.82 -14.23
N GLU A 514 -38.49 13.92 -14.11
CA GLU A 514 -39.18 15.23 -14.20
C GLU A 514 -40.52 15.38 -13.46
N SER A 515 -41.05 14.34 -12.78
CA SER A 515 -42.33 14.45 -12.05
C SER A 515 -42.12 14.55 -10.54
N LYS A 516 -42.83 15.51 -9.94
CA LYS A 516 -42.86 15.69 -8.49
C LYS A 516 -43.74 14.62 -7.88
N MET A 517 -43.18 13.82 -6.96
CA MET A 517 -43.91 12.75 -6.28
C MET A 517 -44.65 13.29 -5.05
N SER A 518 -45.88 12.83 -4.86
CA SER A 518 -46.59 12.95 -3.58
C SER A 518 -45.98 12.03 -2.52
N PHE A 519 -46.30 12.27 -1.25
CA PHE A 519 -45.82 11.44 -0.13
C PHE A 519 -46.17 9.96 -0.30
N ASN A 520 -47.39 9.66 -0.75
CA ASN A 520 -47.84 8.29 -0.95
C ASN A 520 -47.09 7.61 -2.10
N GLU A 521 -46.92 8.29 -3.24
CA GLU A 521 -46.18 7.74 -4.38
C GLU A 521 -44.71 7.48 -4.01
N LEU A 522 -44.11 8.37 -3.21
CA LEU A 522 -42.75 8.18 -2.71
C LEU A 522 -42.67 6.97 -1.76
N CYS A 523 -43.63 6.82 -0.85
CA CYS A 523 -43.68 5.67 0.04
C CYS A 523 -43.92 4.36 -0.72
N ASP A 524 -44.80 4.36 -1.71
CA ASP A 524 -45.09 3.19 -2.55
C ASP A 524 -43.85 2.79 -3.37
N GLY A 525 -43.16 3.78 -3.96
CA GLY A 525 -41.90 3.57 -4.68
C GLY A 525 -40.81 3.01 -3.77
N MET A 526 -40.63 3.60 -2.58
CA MET A 526 -39.72 3.09 -1.55
C MET A 526 -40.02 1.62 -1.21
N MET A 527 -41.28 1.29 -0.92
CA MET A 527 -41.68 -0.08 -0.56
C MET A 527 -41.42 -1.05 -1.70
N HIS A 528 -41.70 -0.65 -2.94
CA HIS A 528 -41.41 -1.44 -4.12
C HIS A 528 -39.92 -1.79 -4.24
N HIS A 529 -39.01 -0.82 -4.00
CA HIS A 529 -37.57 -1.07 -4.03
C HIS A 529 -37.09 -1.94 -2.86
N ILE A 530 -37.67 -1.78 -1.66
CA ILE A 530 -37.37 -2.66 -0.51
C ILE A 530 -37.80 -4.09 -0.80
N GLU A 531 -39.02 -4.29 -1.33
CA GLU A 531 -39.53 -5.60 -1.71
C GLU A 531 -38.67 -6.26 -2.81
N TYR A 532 -38.28 -5.48 -3.81
CA TYR A 532 -37.40 -5.94 -4.87
C TYR A 532 -36.05 -6.38 -4.32
N ALA A 533 -35.39 -5.54 -3.52
CA ALA A 533 -34.12 -5.86 -2.88
C ALA A 533 -34.22 -7.11 -2.00
N TRP A 534 -35.31 -7.26 -1.25
CA TRP A 534 -35.55 -8.45 -0.43
C TRP A 534 -35.72 -9.70 -1.30
N SER A 535 -36.44 -9.60 -2.42
CA SER A 535 -36.66 -10.75 -3.32
C SER A 535 -35.38 -11.23 -3.99
N GLU A 536 -34.52 -10.31 -4.43
CA GLU A 536 -33.22 -10.62 -5.03
C GLU A 536 -32.27 -11.24 -4.00
N PHE A 537 -32.26 -10.68 -2.79
CA PHE A 537 -31.45 -11.20 -1.68
C PHE A 537 -31.93 -12.59 -1.23
N ALA A 538 -33.24 -12.76 -1.03
CA ALA A 538 -33.82 -14.02 -0.57
C ALA A 538 -33.64 -15.16 -1.57
N GLY A 539 -33.43 -14.85 -2.85
CA GLY A 539 -33.18 -15.81 -3.92
C GLY A 539 -31.75 -16.33 -4.03
N ASN A 540 -30.74 -15.60 -3.50
CA ASN A 540 -29.32 -15.84 -3.84
C ASN A 540 -28.41 -16.37 -2.72
N GLU A 541 -28.73 -16.23 -1.41
CA GLU A 541 -27.76 -16.56 -0.34
C GLU A 541 -28.34 -17.21 0.94
N SER A 542 -27.41 -17.63 1.83
CA SER A 542 -27.58 -18.54 2.98
C SER A 542 -28.66 -18.14 3.99
N PHE A 543 -29.35 -19.15 4.53
CA PHE A 543 -30.45 -19.02 5.50
C PHE A 543 -30.05 -18.23 6.78
N ASP A 544 -28.76 -18.12 7.06
CA ASP A 544 -28.21 -17.52 8.28
C ASP A 544 -28.34 -15.98 8.27
N VAL A 545 -28.11 -15.31 7.14
CA VAL A 545 -28.16 -13.83 7.06
C VAL A 545 -29.59 -13.30 7.15
N GLN A 546 -30.57 -13.99 6.54
CA GLN A 546 -31.99 -13.65 6.65
C GLN A 546 -32.47 -13.74 8.10
N SER A 547 -32.07 -14.81 8.80
CA SER A 547 -32.42 -15.03 10.21
C SER A 547 -31.85 -13.92 11.09
N ILE A 548 -30.58 -13.54 10.88
CA ILE A 548 -29.93 -12.44 11.60
C ILE A 548 -30.66 -11.11 11.37
N LEU A 549 -31.06 -10.79 10.14
CA LEU A 549 -31.83 -9.57 9.83
C LEU A 549 -33.19 -9.54 10.55
N VAL A 550 -33.88 -10.68 10.61
CA VAL A 550 -35.16 -10.81 11.34
C VAL A 550 -34.93 -10.62 12.84
N GLU A 551 -33.87 -11.21 13.42
CA GLU A 551 -33.52 -11.00 14.83
C GLU A 551 -33.18 -9.53 15.15
N ILE A 552 -32.46 -8.85 14.26
CA ILE A 552 -32.20 -7.40 14.38
C ILE A 552 -33.53 -6.60 14.30
N ALA A 553 -34.46 -7.01 13.43
CA ALA A 553 -35.77 -6.36 13.31
C ALA A 553 -36.62 -6.54 14.57
N HIS A 554 -36.59 -7.72 15.20
CA HIS A 554 -37.22 -8.00 16.48
C HIS A 554 -36.50 -7.38 17.69
N GLN A 555 -35.34 -6.75 17.49
CA GLN A 555 -34.47 -6.23 18.57
C GLN A 555 -33.96 -7.33 19.51
N SER A 556 -33.93 -8.58 19.08
CA SER A 556 -33.32 -9.67 19.83
C SER A 556 -31.80 -9.76 19.65
N LEU A 557 -31.27 -9.02 18.67
CA LEU A 557 -29.85 -8.93 18.35
C LEU A 557 -29.46 -7.47 18.07
N GLU A 558 -28.42 -6.97 18.74
CA GLU A 558 -27.90 -5.62 18.54
C GLU A 558 -26.90 -5.61 17.37
N ILE A 559 -27.05 -4.65 16.45
CA ILE A 559 -26.22 -4.54 15.23
C ILE A 559 -24.74 -4.32 15.59
N ASP A 560 -24.47 -3.53 16.64
CA ASP A 560 -23.11 -3.22 17.07
C ASP A 560 -22.31 -4.46 17.51
N LEU A 561 -22.99 -5.50 18.03
CA LEU A 561 -22.35 -6.76 18.41
C LEU A 561 -21.90 -7.57 17.19
N LEU A 562 -22.46 -7.29 16.02
CA LEU A 562 -22.12 -7.96 14.78
C LEU A 562 -20.96 -7.29 14.07
N ALA A 563 -20.59 -6.05 14.41
CA ALA A 563 -19.60 -5.26 13.67
C ALA A 563 -18.22 -5.95 13.52
N GLU A 564 -17.87 -6.86 14.45
CA GLU A 564 -16.60 -7.62 14.43
C GLU A 564 -16.74 -9.03 13.83
N THR A 565 -17.92 -9.41 13.38
CA THR A 565 -18.19 -10.75 12.82
C THR A 565 -17.95 -10.80 11.30
N SER A 566 -17.66 -11.98 10.77
CA SER A 566 -17.56 -12.22 9.33
C SER A 566 -18.86 -11.96 8.58
N GLU A 567 -19.99 -12.16 9.27
CA GLU A 567 -21.36 -12.03 8.79
C GLU A 567 -21.73 -10.56 8.57
N PHE A 568 -21.04 -9.62 9.23
CA PHE A 568 -21.33 -8.21 9.13
C PHE A 568 -21.17 -7.65 7.72
N GLY A 569 -20.14 -8.10 7.00
CA GLY A 569 -19.94 -7.73 5.60
C GLY A 569 -21.16 -8.07 4.75
N TYR A 570 -21.68 -9.28 4.90
CA TYR A 570 -22.88 -9.75 4.19
C TYR A 570 -24.14 -8.99 4.60
N LEU A 571 -24.28 -8.62 5.87
CA LEU A 571 -25.40 -7.81 6.35
C LEU A 571 -25.37 -6.40 5.75
N LEU A 572 -24.21 -5.75 5.69
CA LEU A 572 -24.05 -4.45 5.03
C LEU A 572 -24.37 -4.54 3.54
N GLU A 573 -24.01 -5.64 2.90
CA GLU A 573 -24.26 -5.89 1.49
C GLU A 573 -25.75 -6.03 1.14
N THR A 574 -26.59 -6.43 2.11
CA THR A 574 -28.05 -6.43 1.91
C THR A 574 -28.64 -5.02 1.76
N GLY A 575 -27.93 -4.00 2.23
CA GLY A 575 -28.42 -2.63 2.26
C GLY A 575 -29.53 -2.35 3.30
N PHE A 576 -29.94 -3.39 4.05
CA PHE A 576 -30.96 -3.31 5.10
C PHE A 576 -30.43 -2.80 6.44
N ILE A 577 -29.11 -2.78 6.60
CA ILE A 577 -28.40 -2.10 7.67
C ILE A 577 -27.28 -1.22 7.10
N GLY A 578 -26.82 -0.23 7.87
CA GLY A 578 -25.74 0.66 7.47
C GLY A 578 -25.36 1.65 8.57
N SER A 579 -24.33 2.46 8.34
CA SER A 579 -23.84 3.43 9.34
C SER A 579 -24.35 4.83 9.04
N LYS A 580 -24.98 5.49 10.02
CA LYS A 580 -25.30 6.92 9.96
C LYS A 580 -24.62 7.62 11.13
N ASN A 581 -23.78 8.62 10.83
CA ASN A 581 -23.00 9.38 11.82
C ASN A 581 -22.19 8.45 12.76
N GLY A 582 -21.60 7.39 12.20
CA GLY A 582 -20.79 6.42 12.95
C GLY A 582 -21.58 5.43 13.82
N THR A 583 -22.91 5.38 13.69
CA THR A 583 -23.76 4.41 14.40
C THR A 583 -24.43 3.46 13.40
N TRP A 584 -24.38 2.16 13.67
CA TRP A 584 -25.03 1.16 12.84
C TRP A 584 -26.53 1.11 13.12
N ILE A 585 -27.35 1.20 12.08
CA ILE A 585 -28.80 1.26 12.20
C ILE A 585 -29.49 0.39 11.15
N MET A 586 -30.69 -0.10 11.51
CA MET A 586 -31.68 -0.63 10.59
C MET A 586 -32.80 0.41 10.45
N PRO A 587 -33.05 0.95 9.25
CA PRO A 587 -34.15 1.88 8.99
C PRO A 587 -35.50 1.34 9.46
N GLN A 588 -36.34 2.20 10.02
CA GLN A 588 -37.63 1.78 10.61
C GLN A 588 -38.56 1.17 9.57
N VAL A 589 -38.55 1.66 8.33
CA VAL A 589 -39.32 1.08 7.23
C VAL A 589 -38.91 -0.36 6.93
N ILE A 590 -37.61 -0.65 6.93
CA ILE A 590 -37.06 -1.98 6.67
C ILE A 590 -37.43 -2.92 7.82
N ARG A 591 -37.28 -2.45 9.07
CA ARG A 591 -37.73 -3.19 10.25
C ARG A 591 -39.21 -3.56 10.15
N ASN A 592 -40.09 -2.60 9.84
CA ASN A 592 -41.52 -2.85 9.71
C ASN A 592 -41.83 -3.86 8.60
N PHE A 593 -41.13 -3.75 7.46
CA PHE A 593 -41.25 -4.67 6.35
C PHE A 593 -40.89 -6.10 6.79
N LEU A 594 -39.71 -6.31 7.40
CA LEU A 594 -39.24 -7.62 7.85
C LEU A 594 -40.20 -8.27 8.85
N LEU A 595 -40.71 -7.51 9.82
CA LEU A 595 -41.71 -7.98 10.79
C LEU A 595 -43.07 -8.30 10.15
N THR A 596 -43.38 -7.73 8.98
CA THR A 596 -44.64 -8.02 8.28
C THR A 596 -44.55 -9.34 7.54
N ILE A 597 -43.42 -9.63 6.91
CA ILE A 597 -43.21 -10.87 6.16
C ILE A 597 -42.78 -12.05 7.06
N ASN A 598 -42.22 -11.76 8.24
CA ASN A 598 -41.82 -12.72 9.27
C ASN A 598 -42.34 -12.27 10.65
N PRO A 599 -43.63 -12.50 10.95
CA PRO A 599 -44.29 -11.99 12.16
C PRO A 599 -43.91 -12.68 13.47
#